data_AF-A0A7X8RAB0-F1
#
_entry.id   AF-A0A7X8RAB0-F1
#
_cell.length_a   1.000
_cell.length_b   1.000
_cell.length_c   1.000
_cell.angle_alpha   90.00
_cell.angle_beta   90.00
_cell.angle_gamma   90.00
#
_symmetry.space_group_name_H-M   'P 1'
#
loop_
_entity.id
_entity.type
_entity.pdbx_description
1 polymer ?
#
loop_
_entity_poly.entity_id
_entity_poly.type
_entity_poly.pdbx_seq_one_letter_code
_entity_poly.pdbx_strand_id
1 'polypeptide(L)'
;MRSGNAPIYSTGKEETIELKNGRSYNINLLPYQLQNFKITDVKGKVAAVAIYKENVFDIKKVDDQISIKRSYLNANGAPLNSNTLKHGDIIKVRLEWCISPDAFDGSYEITDYLPSGLKPYRSAWNSDGQKITFYVYSSPYWRSNPYIEYYARVISPGVYTAQGTVIQSLTSRDIINTSKTVTVTVETDELISEPIDPPVIEPTPEPVLYGDLNDDQKVNSTDFTILKRVVLRRIDTSSLSLKAADLNGDGDVDSTDVTLLRRFLLRKINKFPVEK
;
A
#
# COMPACT_ATOMS: atom_id res chain seq x y z
N MET A 1 -13.93 22.75 -41.46
CA MET A 1 -14.58 22.75 -40.12
C MET A 1 -15.09 21.35 -39.85
N ARG A 2 -14.64 20.69 -38.78
CA ARG A 2 -15.15 19.38 -38.35
C ARG A 2 -15.75 19.61 -36.97
N SER A 3 -17.07 19.71 -36.91
CA SER A 3 -17.82 19.67 -35.66
C SER A 3 -18.22 18.22 -35.41
N GLY A 4 -18.17 17.82 -34.14
CA GLY A 4 -18.81 16.60 -33.74
C GLY A 4 -19.44 16.68 -32.36
N ASN A 5 -20.58 16.01 -32.23
CA ASN A 5 -21.38 15.96 -31.02
C ASN A 5 -21.36 14.53 -30.48
N ALA A 6 -21.06 14.37 -29.20
CA ALA A 6 -21.14 13.10 -28.51
C ALA A 6 -21.92 13.26 -27.20
N PRO A 7 -23.03 12.53 -26.98
CA PRO A 7 -23.67 12.45 -25.68
C PRO A 7 -22.86 11.53 -24.76
N ILE A 8 -22.70 11.97 -23.53
CA ILE A 8 -21.84 11.34 -22.53
C ILE A 8 -22.67 11.06 -21.28
N TYR A 9 -22.61 9.82 -20.80
CA TYR A 9 -23.18 9.43 -19.52
C TYR A 9 -22.09 9.42 -18.44
N SER A 10 -22.16 10.35 -17.49
CA SER A 10 -21.49 10.21 -16.20
C SER A 10 -22.53 10.40 -15.11
N THR A 11 -22.67 9.44 -14.19
CA THR A 11 -23.53 9.54 -13.00
C THR A 11 -25.05 9.62 -13.23
N GLY A 12 -25.58 9.01 -14.30
CA GLY A 12 -27.03 9.01 -14.59
C GLY A 12 -27.55 10.28 -15.26
N LYS A 13 -26.64 11.17 -15.67
CA LYS A 13 -26.94 12.38 -16.44
C LYS A 13 -26.41 12.21 -17.86
N GLU A 14 -27.27 12.43 -18.85
CA GLU A 14 -26.91 12.51 -20.26
C GLU A 14 -26.49 13.96 -20.57
N GLU A 15 -25.31 14.14 -21.15
CA GLU A 15 -24.79 15.46 -21.51
C GLU A 15 -24.33 15.48 -22.96
N THR A 16 -24.81 16.45 -23.75
CA THR A 16 -24.35 16.64 -25.13
C THR A 16 -23.18 17.61 -25.16
N ILE A 17 -22.02 17.14 -25.64
CA ILE A 17 -20.83 17.96 -25.80
C ILE A 17 -20.62 18.30 -27.27
N GLU A 18 -20.46 19.58 -27.59
CA GLU A 18 -20.15 20.06 -28.94
C GLU A 18 -18.67 20.49 -29.02
N LEU A 19 -17.90 19.81 -29.88
CA LEU A 19 -16.49 20.14 -30.13
C LEU A 19 -16.37 20.95 -31.42
N LYS A 20 -15.94 22.21 -31.29
CA LYS A 20 -15.68 23.14 -32.42
C LYS A 20 -14.24 23.64 -32.39
N ASN A 21 -13.69 23.94 -33.56
CA ASN A 21 -12.38 24.59 -33.73
C ASN A 21 -11.22 23.90 -33.02
N GLY A 22 -11.19 22.56 -33.02
CA GLY A 22 -10.11 21.79 -32.39
C GLY A 22 -10.14 21.76 -30.86
N ARG A 23 -11.23 22.22 -30.22
CA ARG A 23 -11.42 22.08 -28.78
C ARG A 23 -11.49 20.61 -28.37
N SER A 24 -10.91 20.31 -27.21
CA SER A 24 -11.02 19.03 -26.53
C SER A 24 -11.96 19.15 -25.33
N TYR A 25 -12.50 18.02 -24.88
CA TYR A 25 -13.26 17.89 -23.64
C TYR A 25 -12.64 16.76 -22.82
N ASN A 26 -12.46 17.00 -21.52
CA ASN A 26 -11.84 16.06 -20.60
C ASN A 26 -12.84 15.68 -19.52
N ILE A 27 -12.82 14.40 -19.14
CA ILE A 27 -13.66 13.86 -18.08
C ILE A 27 -12.79 12.98 -17.20
N ASN A 28 -12.85 13.21 -15.90
CA ASN A 28 -12.23 12.36 -14.90
C ASN A 28 -13.30 11.44 -14.31
N LEU A 29 -13.08 10.14 -14.42
CA LEU A 29 -14.01 9.11 -13.96
C LEU A 29 -13.32 8.24 -12.90
N LEU A 30 -14.03 8.00 -11.81
CA LEU A 30 -13.68 6.95 -10.84
C LEU A 30 -13.96 5.57 -11.45
N PRO A 31 -13.32 4.48 -10.99
CA PRO A 31 -13.50 3.15 -11.55
C PRO A 31 -14.97 2.70 -11.65
N TYR A 32 -15.79 2.98 -10.64
CA TYR A 32 -17.22 2.63 -10.65
C TYR A 32 -18.05 3.50 -11.62
N GLN A 33 -17.60 4.72 -11.92
CA GLN A 33 -18.25 5.60 -12.91
C GLN A 33 -17.90 5.14 -14.33
N LEU A 34 -16.65 4.72 -14.54
CA LEU A 34 -16.18 4.18 -15.82
C LEU A 34 -16.96 2.92 -16.24
N GLN A 35 -17.31 2.05 -15.29
CA GLN A 35 -18.11 0.84 -15.58
C GLN A 35 -19.45 1.15 -16.27
N ASN A 36 -20.02 2.32 -15.98
CA ASN A 36 -21.32 2.76 -16.52
C ASN A 36 -21.18 3.86 -17.57
N PHE A 37 -19.95 4.25 -17.92
CA PHE A 37 -19.68 5.30 -18.90
C PHE A 37 -19.97 4.79 -20.32
N LYS A 38 -20.76 5.57 -21.07
CA LYS A 38 -21.08 5.27 -22.47
C LYS A 38 -21.10 6.55 -23.29
N ILE A 39 -20.52 6.47 -24.49
CA ILE A 39 -20.75 7.43 -25.57
C ILE A 39 -21.88 6.86 -26.42
N THR A 40 -23.02 7.54 -26.45
CA THR A 40 -24.26 6.98 -27.02
C THR A 40 -24.48 7.34 -28.49
N ASP A 41 -23.98 8.48 -28.95
CA ASP A 41 -24.02 8.93 -30.35
C ASP A 41 -22.74 9.70 -30.68
N VAL A 42 -22.34 9.73 -31.94
CA VAL A 42 -21.23 10.56 -32.42
C VAL A 42 -21.59 11.09 -33.79
N LYS A 43 -21.81 12.40 -33.88
CA LYS A 43 -21.96 13.09 -35.17
C LYS A 43 -20.60 13.67 -35.56
N GLY A 44 -20.14 13.45 -36.80
CA GLY A 44 -18.88 14.03 -37.29
C GLY A 44 -17.62 13.23 -36.97
N LYS A 45 -16.44 13.87 -37.05
CA LYS A 45 -15.14 13.22 -36.80
C LYS A 45 -14.59 13.68 -35.46
N VAL A 46 -14.54 12.76 -34.50
CA VAL A 46 -13.96 12.96 -33.17
C VAL A 46 -12.89 11.89 -32.92
N ALA A 47 -11.92 12.21 -32.06
CA ALA A 47 -10.95 11.25 -31.54
C ALA A 47 -11.09 11.21 -30.01
N ALA A 48 -10.98 10.02 -29.43
CA ALA A 48 -11.02 9.83 -27.98
C ALA A 48 -9.67 9.28 -27.51
N VAL A 49 -9.20 9.78 -26.37
CA VAL A 49 -8.00 9.29 -25.69
C VAL A 49 -8.41 8.96 -24.26
N ALA A 50 -8.20 7.71 -23.86
CA ALA A 50 -8.39 7.27 -22.48
C ALA A 50 -7.02 7.17 -21.80
N ILE A 51 -6.89 7.77 -20.63
CA ILE A 51 -5.69 7.69 -19.80
C ILE A 51 -6.13 7.14 -18.45
N TYR A 52 -5.55 6.03 -18.04
CA TYR A 52 -5.85 5.39 -16.76
C TYR A 52 -4.57 4.80 -16.17
N LYS A 53 -4.53 4.69 -14.85
CA LYS A 53 -3.39 4.13 -14.14
C LYS A 53 -3.60 2.63 -13.98
N GLU A 54 -2.84 1.83 -14.71
CA GLU A 54 -2.82 0.38 -14.52
C GLU A 54 -1.90 -0.02 -13.35
N ASN A 55 -2.16 -1.20 -12.79
CA ASN A 55 -1.20 -1.83 -11.91
C ASN A 55 -0.03 -2.33 -12.76
N VAL A 56 1.15 -1.71 -12.56
CA VAL A 56 2.37 -2.02 -13.30
C VAL A 56 2.86 -3.46 -13.09
N PHE A 57 2.33 -4.21 -12.13
CA PHE A 57 2.71 -5.61 -11.91
C PHE A 57 1.78 -6.62 -12.60
N ASP A 58 0.65 -6.16 -13.17
CA ASP A 58 -0.35 -6.99 -13.86
C ASP A 58 -0.32 -6.78 -15.39
N ILE A 59 0.83 -6.38 -15.93
CA ILE A 59 0.97 -6.04 -17.35
C ILE A 59 0.87 -7.30 -18.20
N LYS A 60 -0.12 -7.32 -19.11
CA LYS A 60 -0.38 -8.45 -20.01
C LYS A 60 0.38 -8.36 -21.34
N LYS A 61 0.77 -7.16 -21.73
CA LYS A 61 1.47 -6.88 -22.99
C LYS A 61 2.88 -6.39 -22.67
N VAL A 62 3.85 -7.22 -23.00
CA VAL A 62 5.27 -6.86 -22.93
C VAL A 62 5.76 -6.44 -24.31
N ASP A 63 6.72 -5.53 -24.31
CA ASP A 63 7.45 -5.08 -25.50
C ASP A 63 8.72 -5.93 -25.67
N ASP A 64 9.02 -6.38 -26.89
CA ASP A 64 10.17 -7.25 -27.18
C ASP A 64 11.49 -6.50 -27.36
N GLN A 65 11.44 -5.16 -27.46
CA GLN A 65 12.59 -4.30 -27.70
C GLN A 65 13.20 -3.77 -26.40
N ILE A 66 12.53 -3.97 -25.26
CA ILE A 66 13.02 -3.57 -23.95
C ILE A 66 12.98 -4.74 -22.96
N SER A 67 13.89 -4.76 -21.99
CA SER A 67 13.75 -5.66 -20.82
C SER A 67 14.48 -5.09 -19.62
N ILE A 68 14.15 -5.61 -18.43
CA ILE A 68 14.77 -5.22 -17.17
C ILE A 68 14.88 -6.45 -16.26
N LYS A 69 16.00 -6.52 -15.55
CA LYS A 69 16.35 -7.58 -14.61
C LYS A 69 16.89 -6.94 -13.34
N ARG A 70 16.51 -7.51 -12.19
CA ARG A 70 17.14 -7.21 -10.90
C ARG A 70 18.00 -8.39 -10.47
N SER A 71 19.19 -8.10 -9.94
CA SER A 71 20.04 -9.06 -9.25
C SER A 71 20.69 -8.43 -8.03
N TYR A 72 21.10 -9.26 -7.07
CA TYR A 72 21.78 -8.85 -5.85
C TYR A 72 23.26 -9.22 -5.95
N LEU A 73 24.13 -8.31 -5.50
CA LEU A 73 25.56 -8.54 -5.39
C LEU A 73 26.02 -8.16 -3.97
N ASN A 74 27.08 -8.79 -3.51
CA ASN A 74 27.80 -8.34 -2.32
C ASN A 74 28.34 -6.92 -2.50
N ALA A 75 28.67 -6.23 -1.40
CA ALA A 75 29.26 -4.89 -1.46
C ALA A 75 30.54 -4.82 -2.32
N ASN A 76 31.31 -5.92 -2.39
CA ASN A 76 32.51 -6.05 -3.22
C ASN A 76 32.23 -6.32 -4.72
N GLY A 77 30.95 -6.46 -5.12
CA GLY A 77 30.54 -6.73 -6.49
C GLY A 77 30.46 -8.21 -6.88
N ALA A 78 30.72 -9.14 -5.96
CA ALA A 78 30.53 -10.56 -6.23
C ALA A 78 29.03 -10.91 -6.31
N PRO A 79 28.59 -11.72 -7.29
CA PRO A 79 27.17 -12.09 -7.42
C PRO A 79 26.72 -12.92 -6.21
N LEU A 80 25.48 -12.68 -5.77
CA LEU A 80 24.79 -13.55 -4.82
C LEU A 80 24.06 -14.64 -5.61
N ASN A 81 24.44 -15.90 -5.39
CA ASN A 81 23.93 -17.04 -6.17
C ASN A 81 22.52 -17.47 -5.74
N SER A 82 22.00 -16.91 -4.65
CA SER A 82 20.64 -17.11 -4.15
C SER A 82 19.99 -15.77 -3.85
N ASN A 83 18.65 -15.72 -3.87
CA ASN A 83 17.89 -14.60 -3.30
C ASN A 83 17.89 -14.65 -1.76
N THR A 84 18.92 -15.25 -1.15
CA THR A 84 19.10 -15.34 0.28
C THR A 84 20.15 -14.31 0.68
N LEU A 85 19.79 -13.45 1.63
CA LEU A 85 20.60 -12.34 2.12
C LEU A 85 20.83 -12.53 3.61
N LYS A 86 21.96 -12.05 4.11
CA LYS A 86 22.25 -12.09 5.55
C LYS A 86 21.88 -10.77 6.20
N HIS A 87 21.20 -10.86 7.35
CA HIS A 87 20.83 -9.72 8.17
C HIS A 87 22.07 -8.89 8.54
N GLY A 88 21.93 -7.57 8.45
CA GLY A 88 22.99 -6.61 8.76
C GLY A 88 23.88 -6.24 7.59
N ASP A 89 23.93 -7.05 6.53
CA ASP A 89 24.78 -6.81 5.37
C ASP A 89 24.39 -5.55 4.60
N ILE A 90 25.39 -4.98 3.93
CA ILE A 90 25.19 -4.01 2.87
C ILE A 90 25.45 -4.73 1.56
N ILE A 91 24.46 -4.68 0.67
CA ILE A 91 24.52 -5.30 -0.66
C ILE A 91 24.37 -4.23 -1.73
N LYS A 92 24.73 -4.59 -2.96
CA LYS A 92 24.39 -3.83 -4.16
C LYS A 92 23.18 -4.47 -4.82
N VAL A 93 22.19 -3.68 -5.15
CA VAL A 93 21.13 -4.07 -6.08
C VAL A 93 21.54 -3.57 -7.46
N ARG A 94 21.64 -4.49 -8.41
CA ARG A 94 21.91 -4.17 -9.82
C ARG A 94 20.63 -4.31 -10.62
N LEU A 95 20.28 -3.25 -11.32
CA LEU A 95 19.20 -3.22 -12.29
C LEU A 95 19.85 -3.19 -13.67
N GLU A 96 19.66 -4.25 -14.45
CA GLU A 96 20.23 -4.44 -15.77
C GLU A 96 19.11 -4.39 -16.81
N TRP A 97 19.22 -3.50 -17.78
CA TRP A 97 18.23 -3.30 -18.82
C TRP A 97 18.76 -3.72 -20.19
N CYS A 98 17.85 -4.02 -21.11
CA CYS A 98 18.12 -4.04 -22.54
C CYS A 98 17.21 -3.02 -23.20
N ILE A 99 17.76 -2.21 -24.11
CA ILE A 99 17.00 -1.31 -24.99
C ILE A 99 17.55 -1.53 -26.39
N SER A 100 16.77 -2.17 -27.25
CA SER A 100 17.14 -2.47 -28.63
C SER A 100 17.59 -1.20 -29.38
N PRO A 101 18.51 -1.31 -30.35
CA PRO A 101 18.76 -0.23 -31.31
C PRO A 101 17.49 0.27 -32.00
N ASP A 102 16.52 -0.63 -32.24
CA ASP A 102 15.24 -0.33 -32.89
C ASP A 102 14.15 0.09 -31.90
N ALA A 103 14.46 0.15 -30.59
CA ALA A 103 13.53 0.59 -29.56
C ALA A 103 13.11 2.04 -29.78
N PHE A 104 11.86 2.35 -29.42
CA PHE A 104 11.30 3.69 -29.55
C PHE A 104 12.21 4.75 -28.93
N ASP A 105 12.42 5.84 -29.67
CA ASP A 105 13.31 6.92 -29.26
C ASP A 105 12.80 7.66 -28.02
N GLY A 106 13.74 8.10 -27.19
CA GLY A 106 13.48 8.90 -26.00
C GLY A 106 14.10 8.34 -24.73
N SER A 107 13.50 8.69 -23.60
CA SER A 107 13.92 8.28 -22.27
C SER A 107 12.96 7.26 -21.66
N TYR A 108 13.52 6.38 -20.86
CA TYR A 108 12.82 5.35 -20.13
C TYR A 108 13.03 5.58 -18.63
N GLU A 109 11.94 5.55 -17.88
CA GLU A 109 11.93 5.55 -16.43
C GLU A 109 12.04 4.11 -15.94
N ILE A 110 13.03 3.84 -15.08
CA ILE A 110 13.16 2.57 -14.36
C ILE A 110 12.72 2.82 -12.92
N THR A 111 11.74 2.07 -12.45
CA THR A 111 11.24 2.13 -11.07
C THR A 111 11.44 0.79 -10.39
N ASP A 112 12.16 0.78 -9.27
CA ASP A 112 12.36 -0.40 -8.44
C ASP A 112 11.78 -0.18 -7.05
N TYR A 113 11.09 -1.20 -6.53
CA TYR A 113 10.57 -1.22 -5.17
C TYR A 113 11.34 -2.27 -4.38
N LEU A 114 12.12 -1.85 -3.39
CA LEU A 114 12.85 -2.80 -2.54
C LEU A 114 11.87 -3.63 -1.73
N PRO A 115 12.18 -4.93 -1.51
CA PRO A 115 11.46 -5.74 -0.53
C PRO A 115 11.56 -5.10 0.85
N SER A 116 10.51 -5.20 1.66
CA SER A 116 10.43 -4.53 2.97
C SER A 116 11.49 -4.97 3.98
N GLY A 117 12.13 -6.13 3.79
CA GLY A 117 13.27 -6.58 4.58
C GLY A 117 14.58 -5.84 4.31
N LEU A 118 14.62 -4.98 3.28
CA LEU A 118 15.78 -4.19 2.89
C LEU A 118 15.46 -2.70 3.00
N LYS A 119 16.48 -1.84 2.97
CA LYS A 119 16.30 -0.38 2.90
C LYS A 119 17.37 0.23 2.00
N PRO A 120 17.05 1.26 1.18
CA PRO A 120 18.06 1.98 0.43
C PRO A 120 19.13 2.55 1.38
N TYR A 121 20.40 2.36 1.05
CA TYR A 121 21.52 2.75 1.89
C TYR A 121 22.43 3.71 1.12
N ARG A 122 22.63 4.93 1.66
CA ARG A 122 23.49 5.97 1.05
C ARG A 122 23.21 6.15 -0.46
N SER A 123 21.93 6.17 -0.84
CA SER A 123 21.54 6.35 -2.24
C SER A 123 21.82 7.79 -2.67
N ALA A 124 22.53 7.95 -3.79
CA ALA A 124 22.67 9.24 -4.46
C ALA A 124 21.45 9.58 -5.36
N TRP A 125 20.42 8.72 -5.32
CA TRP A 125 19.29 8.73 -6.24
C TRP A 125 18.00 9.15 -5.54
N ASN A 126 17.03 9.59 -6.35
CA ASN A 126 15.68 9.91 -5.90
C ASN A 126 15.06 8.66 -5.26
N SER A 127 14.97 8.68 -3.94
CA SER A 127 14.40 7.61 -3.13
C SER A 127 13.22 8.15 -2.34
N ASP A 128 12.12 7.42 -2.40
CA ASP A 128 10.90 7.67 -1.63
C ASP A 128 10.52 6.38 -0.90
N GLY A 129 10.90 6.26 0.36
CA GLY A 129 10.77 5.02 1.12
C GLY A 129 11.58 3.87 0.50
N GLN A 130 10.87 2.87 -0.03
CA GLN A 130 11.45 1.70 -0.71
C GLN A 130 11.55 1.87 -2.23
N LYS A 131 11.00 2.96 -2.78
CA LYS A 131 11.00 3.21 -4.21
C LYS A 131 12.28 3.93 -4.60
N ILE A 132 12.94 3.45 -5.65
CA ILE A 132 14.01 4.16 -6.36
C ILE A 132 13.61 4.34 -7.81
N THR A 133 13.89 5.52 -8.35
CA THR A 133 13.63 5.86 -9.75
C THR A 133 14.90 6.30 -10.47
N PHE A 134 15.11 5.78 -11.67
CA PHE A 134 16.20 6.11 -12.58
C PHE A 134 15.67 6.48 -13.95
N TYR A 135 16.45 7.25 -14.71
CA TYR A 135 16.14 7.58 -16.09
C TYR A 135 17.30 7.18 -16.99
N VAL A 136 16.99 6.43 -18.04
CA VAL A 136 17.94 5.99 -19.05
C VAL A 136 17.47 6.46 -20.43
N TYR A 137 18.38 6.60 -21.38
CA TYR A 137 18.04 7.08 -22.72
C TYR A 137 18.25 5.97 -23.75
N SER A 138 17.45 5.95 -24.80
CA SER A 138 17.68 5.12 -25.99
C SER A 138 18.87 5.66 -26.78
N SER A 139 20.09 5.47 -26.26
CA SER A 139 21.32 5.98 -26.88
C SER A 139 22.47 4.98 -26.80
N PRO A 140 23.48 5.09 -27.69
CA PRO A 140 24.64 4.19 -27.67
C PRO A 140 25.34 4.12 -26.31
N TYR A 141 25.42 5.24 -25.59
CA TYR A 141 26.05 5.27 -24.26
C TYR A 141 25.35 4.36 -23.25
N TRP A 142 24.02 4.45 -23.16
CA TRP A 142 23.23 3.66 -22.20
C TRP A 142 23.06 2.19 -22.63
N ARG A 143 23.17 1.90 -23.93
CA ARG A 143 23.24 0.52 -24.43
C ARG A 143 24.58 -0.14 -24.10
N SER A 144 25.67 0.63 -24.14
CA SER A 144 27.01 0.14 -23.76
C SER A 144 27.23 0.06 -22.24
N ASN A 145 26.35 0.69 -21.44
CA ASN A 145 26.41 0.66 -19.97
C ASN A 145 25.05 0.21 -19.41
N PRO A 146 24.60 -1.03 -19.68
CA PRO A 146 23.20 -1.45 -19.55
C PRO A 146 22.78 -1.76 -18.11
N TYR A 147 23.41 -1.15 -17.11
CA TYR A 147 23.03 -1.40 -15.72
C TYR A 147 23.32 -0.21 -14.82
N ILE A 148 22.61 -0.18 -13.70
CA ILE A 148 22.89 0.71 -12.57
C ILE A 148 22.96 -0.09 -11.28
N GLU A 149 23.75 0.40 -10.34
CA GLU A 149 23.88 -0.18 -9.01
C GLU A 149 23.54 0.85 -7.95
N TYR A 150 22.83 0.41 -6.92
CA TYR A 150 22.64 1.19 -5.71
C TYR A 150 22.78 0.27 -4.49
N TYR A 151 23.12 0.85 -3.34
CA TYR A 151 23.30 0.07 -2.12
C TYR A 151 21.99 -0.08 -1.35
N ALA A 152 21.80 -1.26 -0.78
CA ALA A 152 20.72 -1.56 0.14
C ALA A 152 21.30 -2.21 1.40
N ARG A 153 20.73 -1.86 2.57
CA ARG A 153 21.01 -2.52 3.83
C ARG A 153 19.96 -3.59 4.08
N VAL A 154 20.39 -4.76 4.54
CA VAL A 154 19.53 -5.87 4.90
C VAL A 154 19.14 -5.71 6.38
N ILE A 155 17.84 -5.50 6.66
CA ILE A 155 17.37 -5.00 7.96
C ILE A 155 16.57 -6.02 8.75
N SER A 156 15.65 -6.75 8.13
CA SER A 156 14.71 -7.59 8.88
C SER A 156 14.79 -9.02 8.39
N PRO A 157 15.10 -10.01 9.25
CA PRO A 157 14.99 -11.43 8.92
C PRO A 157 13.58 -11.79 8.46
N GLY A 158 13.45 -12.80 7.60
CA GLY A 158 12.15 -13.26 7.10
C GLY A 158 12.09 -13.43 5.59
N VAL A 159 10.90 -13.72 5.08
CA VAL A 159 10.66 -14.01 3.66
C VAL A 159 9.83 -12.88 3.05
N TYR A 160 10.36 -12.23 2.03
CA TYR A 160 9.80 -11.02 1.44
C TYR A 160 9.47 -11.20 -0.03
N THR A 161 8.34 -10.62 -0.46
CA THR A 161 8.02 -10.50 -1.88
C THR A 161 8.83 -9.36 -2.46
N ALA A 162 9.66 -9.68 -3.45
CA ALA A 162 10.44 -8.73 -4.21
C ALA A 162 9.72 -8.47 -5.53
N GLN A 163 8.85 -7.46 -5.53
CA GLN A 163 8.11 -7.03 -6.73
C GLN A 163 9.07 -6.74 -7.89
N GLY A 164 8.64 -7.03 -9.11
CA GLY A 164 9.45 -6.81 -10.31
C GLY A 164 9.83 -5.34 -10.51
N THR A 165 11.03 -5.08 -11.00
CA THR A 165 11.43 -3.73 -11.43
C THR A 165 10.70 -3.38 -12.71
N VAL A 166 10.24 -2.14 -12.85
CA VAL A 166 9.52 -1.63 -14.01
C VAL A 166 10.47 -0.80 -14.88
N ILE A 167 10.40 -0.94 -16.20
CA ILE A 167 10.97 -0.02 -17.18
C ILE A 167 9.85 0.48 -18.10
N GLN A 168 9.69 1.80 -18.24
CA GLN A 168 8.60 2.40 -19.03
C GLN A 168 9.10 3.60 -19.82
N SER A 169 8.72 3.72 -21.09
CA SER A 169 9.01 4.92 -21.88
C SER A 169 8.24 6.14 -21.36
N LEU A 170 8.94 7.27 -21.26
CA LEU A 170 8.33 8.55 -20.89
C LEU A 170 7.55 9.20 -22.03
N THR A 171 7.88 8.85 -23.27
CA THR A 171 7.25 9.39 -24.49
C THR A 171 6.08 8.53 -24.97
N SER A 172 6.14 7.21 -24.77
CA SER A 172 5.07 6.27 -25.11
C SER A 172 4.81 5.28 -23.97
N ARG A 173 3.80 5.57 -23.13
CA ARG A 173 3.54 4.83 -21.89
C ARG A 173 3.13 3.36 -22.09
N ASP A 174 2.68 3.01 -23.29
CA ASP A 174 2.34 1.62 -23.67
C ASP A 174 3.59 0.74 -23.85
N ILE A 175 4.77 1.35 -23.97
CA ILE A 175 6.06 0.66 -23.99
C ILE A 175 6.54 0.52 -22.55
N ILE A 176 6.21 -0.64 -21.96
CA ILE A 176 6.49 -0.94 -20.56
C ILE A 176 6.77 -2.43 -20.38
N ASN A 177 7.81 -2.75 -19.61
CA ASN A 177 8.11 -4.12 -19.17
C ASN A 177 8.36 -4.16 -17.67
N THR A 178 8.13 -5.34 -17.07
CA THR A 178 8.51 -5.64 -15.69
C THR A 178 9.39 -6.87 -15.59
N SER A 179 10.36 -6.82 -14.68
CA SER A 179 11.09 -8.03 -14.29
C SER A 179 10.15 -8.98 -13.54
N LYS A 180 10.56 -10.24 -13.40
CA LYS A 180 9.82 -11.21 -12.60
C LYS A 180 9.78 -10.79 -11.13
N THR A 181 8.63 -10.96 -10.50
CA THR A 181 8.50 -10.96 -9.03
C THR A 181 9.13 -12.23 -8.49
N VAL A 182 9.94 -12.09 -7.44
CA VAL A 182 10.66 -13.21 -6.81
C VAL A 182 10.52 -13.13 -5.30
N THR A 183 10.84 -14.22 -4.62
CA THR A 183 10.95 -14.25 -3.17
C THR A 183 12.41 -13.99 -2.77
N VAL A 184 12.60 -13.17 -1.74
CA VAL A 184 13.89 -12.91 -1.10
C VAL A 184 13.82 -13.36 0.34
N THR A 185 14.78 -14.18 0.76
CA THR A 185 14.91 -14.65 2.14
C THR A 185 16.01 -13.86 2.83
N VAL A 186 15.74 -13.34 4.01
CA VAL A 186 16.75 -12.72 4.88
C VAL A 186 16.99 -13.65 6.06
N GLU A 187 18.18 -14.22 6.13
CA GLU A 187 18.64 -15.10 7.21
C GLU A 187 19.44 -14.31 8.25
N THR A 188 19.55 -14.85 9.45
CA THR A 188 20.42 -14.33 10.50
C THR A 188 21.29 -15.47 11.03
N ASP A 189 22.58 -15.19 11.21
CA ASP A 189 23.54 -16.12 11.83
C ASP A 189 23.45 -16.09 13.36
N GLU A 190 22.57 -15.24 13.92
CA GLU A 190 22.20 -15.37 15.32
C GLU A 190 21.58 -16.77 15.49
N LEU A 191 22.42 -17.70 15.98
CA LEU A 191 21.95 -18.85 16.72
C LEU A 191 20.97 -18.27 17.74
N ILE A 192 19.68 -18.50 17.53
CA ILE A 192 18.73 -18.49 18.64
C ILE A 192 19.33 -19.53 19.59
N SER A 193 20.01 -19.04 20.64
CA SER A 193 20.68 -19.88 21.62
C SER A 193 19.56 -20.62 22.35
N GLU A 194 19.18 -21.76 21.81
CA GLU A 194 17.89 -22.40 22.07
C GLU A 194 16.71 -21.47 21.68
N PRO A 195 15.48 -21.98 21.45
CA PRO A 195 14.34 -21.09 21.61
C PRO A 195 14.48 -20.51 23.02
N ILE A 196 14.81 -19.22 23.13
CA ILE A 196 14.49 -18.49 24.34
C ILE A 196 12.98 -18.68 24.42
N ASP A 197 12.52 -19.55 25.33
CA ASP A 197 11.11 -19.55 25.70
C ASP A 197 10.76 -18.08 25.82
N PRO A 198 9.81 -17.55 25.01
CA PRO A 198 9.47 -16.14 25.06
C PRO A 198 9.37 -15.81 26.55
N PRO A 199 10.09 -14.77 27.05
CA PRO A 199 10.10 -14.48 28.48
C PRO A 199 8.67 -14.57 28.90
N VAL A 200 8.32 -15.50 29.80
CA VAL A 200 6.93 -15.83 30.10
C VAL A 200 6.23 -14.49 30.16
N ILE A 201 5.44 -14.20 29.12
CA ILE A 201 4.63 -13.00 29.12
C ILE A 201 3.57 -13.45 30.09
N GLU A 202 3.85 -13.29 31.40
CA GLU A 202 2.77 -13.00 32.31
C GLU A 202 2.04 -11.88 31.59
N PRO A 203 0.80 -12.12 31.11
CA PRO A 203 0.06 -11.06 30.47
C PRO A 203 0.05 -9.95 31.50
N THR A 204 0.87 -8.92 31.29
CA THR A 204 0.73 -7.67 32.01
C THR A 204 -0.70 -7.30 31.68
N PRO A 205 -1.63 -7.40 32.65
CA PRO A 205 -3.03 -7.28 32.33
C PRO A 205 -3.18 -5.93 31.65
N GLU A 206 -3.64 -5.93 30.39
CA GLU A 206 -3.93 -4.68 29.71
C GLU A 206 -4.80 -3.86 30.68
N PRO A 207 -4.42 -2.61 30.98
CA PRO A 207 -5.19 -1.80 31.90
C PRO A 207 -6.59 -1.67 31.32
N VAL A 208 -7.55 -2.32 31.98
CA VAL A 208 -8.96 -2.28 31.57
C VAL A 208 -9.42 -0.84 31.70
N LEU A 209 -9.83 -0.24 30.58
CA LEU A 209 -10.47 1.06 30.59
C LEU A 209 -11.92 0.87 31.04
N TYR A 210 -12.17 1.04 32.34
CA TYR A 210 -13.52 0.88 32.89
C TYR A 210 -14.48 1.89 32.24
N GLY A 211 -15.66 1.41 31.85
CA GLY A 211 -16.68 2.20 31.16
C GLY A 211 -16.56 2.28 29.64
N ASP A 212 -15.51 1.73 29.03
CA ASP A 212 -15.42 1.51 27.58
C ASP A 212 -15.89 0.08 27.26
N LEU A 213 -17.03 -0.05 26.60
CA LEU A 213 -17.68 -1.34 26.32
C LEU A 213 -17.59 -1.76 24.86
N ASN A 214 -17.07 -0.90 23.99
CA ASN A 214 -16.87 -1.18 22.57
C ASN A 214 -15.40 -1.09 22.14
N ASP A 215 -14.47 -1.02 23.09
CA ASP A 215 -13.02 -0.95 22.92
C ASP A 215 -12.58 0.20 21.98
N ASP A 216 -13.31 1.32 21.99
CA ASP A 216 -13.02 2.49 21.15
C ASP A 216 -12.09 3.53 21.84
N GLN A 217 -11.62 3.18 23.04
CA GLN A 217 -10.77 3.97 23.94
C GLN A 217 -11.46 5.24 24.48
N LYS A 218 -12.80 5.33 24.42
CA LYS A 218 -13.55 6.52 24.87
C LYS A 218 -14.82 6.15 25.65
N VAL A 219 -14.84 6.49 26.94
CA VAL A 219 -16.05 6.39 27.77
C VAL A 219 -17.08 7.47 27.39
N ASN A 220 -18.14 7.10 26.68
CA ASN A 220 -19.14 8.02 26.15
C ASN A 220 -20.59 7.48 26.17
N SER A 221 -21.52 8.18 25.51
CA SER A 221 -22.94 7.81 25.48
C SER A 221 -23.23 6.47 24.77
N THR A 222 -22.29 6.02 23.93
CA THR A 222 -22.35 4.74 23.23
C THR A 222 -22.23 3.60 24.24
N ASP A 223 -21.25 3.67 25.14
CA ASP A 223 -21.05 2.70 26.24
C ASP A 223 -22.24 2.66 27.17
N PHE A 224 -22.82 3.82 27.48
CA PHE A 224 -24.03 3.89 28.30
C PHE A 224 -25.22 3.18 27.67
N THR A 225 -25.31 3.21 26.34
CA THR A 225 -26.35 2.50 25.59
C THR A 225 -26.07 1.00 25.58
N ILE A 226 -24.81 0.59 25.46
CA ILE A 226 -24.39 -0.81 25.52
C ILE A 226 -24.68 -1.39 26.91
N LEU A 227 -24.23 -0.72 27.98
CA LEU A 227 -24.42 -1.17 29.36
C LEU A 227 -25.91 -1.37 29.70
N LYS A 228 -26.78 -0.43 29.28
CA LYS A 228 -28.23 -0.59 29.44
C LYS A 228 -28.78 -1.81 28.70
N ARG A 229 -28.28 -2.11 27.52
CA ARG A 229 -28.71 -3.29 26.75
C ARG A 229 -28.23 -4.59 27.41
N VAL A 230 -27.03 -4.59 28.00
CA VAL A 230 -26.49 -5.71 28.81
C VAL A 230 -27.40 -5.99 30.00
N VAL A 231 -27.68 -4.98 30.83
CA VAL A 231 -28.54 -5.14 32.04
C VAL A 231 -29.96 -5.57 31.67
N LEU A 232 -30.48 -5.13 30.52
CA LEU A 232 -31.80 -5.54 30.01
C LEU A 232 -31.80 -6.90 29.29
N ARG A 233 -30.67 -7.62 29.25
CA ARG A 233 -30.48 -8.92 28.57
C ARG A 233 -30.88 -8.92 27.09
N ARG A 234 -30.63 -7.80 26.40
CA ARG A 234 -31.06 -7.60 24.99
C ARG A 234 -29.97 -7.86 23.95
N ILE A 235 -28.75 -8.19 24.38
CA ILE A 235 -27.62 -8.47 23.50
C ILE A 235 -26.85 -9.68 24.01
N ASP A 236 -26.26 -10.42 23.08
CA ASP A 236 -25.31 -11.48 23.37
C ASP A 236 -24.00 -10.84 23.88
N THR A 237 -23.53 -11.27 25.05
CA THR A 237 -22.37 -10.72 25.76
C THR A 237 -21.05 -11.32 25.29
N SER A 238 -21.08 -12.22 24.31
CA SER A 238 -19.92 -12.94 23.77
C SER A 238 -18.83 -12.05 23.17
N SER A 239 -19.14 -10.80 22.82
CA SER A 239 -18.20 -9.82 22.26
C SER A 239 -17.89 -8.62 23.18
N LEU A 240 -18.27 -8.67 24.46
CA LEU A 240 -18.12 -7.53 25.38
C LEU A 240 -17.09 -7.82 26.46
N SER A 241 -16.27 -6.82 26.79
CA SER A 241 -15.43 -6.85 27.98
C SER A 241 -16.31 -6.67 29.23
N LEU A 242 -16.84 -7.77 29.77
CA LEU A 242 -17.66 -7.75 31.00
C LEU A 242 -16.93 -7.11 32.18
N LYS A 243 -15.59 -7.17 32.17
CA LYS A 243 -14.74 -6.54 33.19
C LYS A 243 -14.76 -5.00 33.12
N ALA A 244 -14.94 -4.41 31.93
CA ALA A 244 -15.10 -2.96 31.80
C ALA A 244 -16.50 -2.45 32.20
N ALA A 245 -17.48 -3.36 32.34
CA ALA A 245 -18.87 -3.05 32.68
C ALA A 245 -19.15 -3.01 34.18
N ASP A 246 -18.36 -3.71 34.99
CA ASP A 246 -18.41 -3.69 36.46
C ASP A 246 -17.62 -2.47 36.98
N LEU A 247 -18.34 -1.39 37.28
CA LEU A 247 -17.79 -0.08 37.62
C LEU A 247 -17.66 0.11 39.13
N ASN A 248 -18.36 -0.69 39.94
CA ASN A 248 -18.23 -0.69 41.40
C ASN A 248 -17.27 -1.78 41.92
N GLY A 249 -16.91 -2.76 41.08
CA GLY A 249 -16.01 -3.86 41.39
C GLY A 249 -16.65 -4.97 42.23
N ASP A 250 -17.98 -5.13 42.19
CA ASP A 250 -18.70 -6.13 42.98
C ASP A 250 -18.86 -7.49 42.27
N GLY A 251 -18.45 -7.57 41.00
CA GLY A 251 -18.50 -8.77 40.17
C GLY A 251 -19.81 -8.97 39.41
N ASP A 252 -20.83 -8.15 39.67
CA ASP A 252 -22.11 -8.17 38.96
C ASP A 252 -22.22 -6.95 38.02
N VAL A 253 -22.89 -7.12 36.88
CA VAL A 253 -23.16 -6.00 35.94
C VAL A 253 -24.64 -5.68 35.99
N ASP A 254 -25.00 -4.62 36.72
CA ASP A 254 -26.40 -4.30 37.00
C ASP A 254 -26.75 -2.79 36.91
N SER A 255 -27.91 -2.42 37.46
CA SER A 255 -28.40 -1.03 37.43
C SER A 255 -27.50 -0.04 38.19
N THR A 256 -26.65 -0.54 39.07
CA THR A 256 -25.65 0.20 39.83
C THR A 256 -24.56 0.73 38.90
N ASP A 257 -24.04 -0.11 38.00
CA ASP A 257 -23.04 0.29 37.00
C ASP A 257 -23.62 1.30 35.99
N VAL A 258 -24.86 1.08 35.54
CA VAL A 258 -25.56 2.05 34.69
C VAL A 258 -25.63 3.43 35.37
N THR A 259 -25.83 3.45 36.69
CA THR A 259 -25.88 4.69 37.47
C THR A 259 -24.50 5.35 37.57
N LEU A 260 -23.45 4.56 37.77
CA LEU A 260 -22.07 5.05 37.84
C LEU A 260 -21.62 5.62 36.50
N LEU A 261 -21.83 4.92 35.39
CA LEU A 261 -21.51 5.40 34.05
C LEU A 261 -22.24 6.71 33.74
N ARG A 262 -23.54 6.81 34.10
CA ARG A 262 -24.30 8.06 33.97
C ARG A 262 -23.68 9.21 34.79
N ARG A 263 -23.26 8.95 36.03
CA ARG A 263 -22.64 9.97 36.88
C ARG A 263 -21.30 10.43 36.32
N PHE A 264 -20.52 9.51 35.74
CA PHE A 264 -19.24 9.80 35.09
C PHE A 264 -19.43 10.68 33.84
N LEU A 265 -20.35 10.31 32.95
CA LEU A 265 -20.69 11.11 31.76
C LEU A 265 -21.22 12.51 32.11
N LEU A 266 -21.90 12.63 33.25
CA LEU A 266 -22.38 13.91 33.79
C LEU A 266 -21.33 14.66 34.63
N ARG A 267 -20.09 14.16 34.70
CA ARG A 267 -18.97 14.72 35.49
C ARG A 267 -19.28 14.89 36.99
N LYS A 268 -20.22 14.12 37.53
CA LYS A 268 -20.50 14.06 38.98
C LYS A 268 -19.48 13.24 39.74
N ILE A 269 -18.82 12.32 39.04
CA ILE A 269 -17.63 11.59 39.46
C ILE A 269 -16.60 11.73 38.35
N ASN A 270 -15.32 11.73 38.70
CA ASN A 270 -14.18 11.83 37.78
C ASN A 270 -13.43 10.51 37.63
N LYS A 271 -13.78 9.49 38.42
CA LYS A 271 -13.27 8.12 38.38
C LYS A 271 -14.33 7.16 38.89
N PHE A 272 -14.25 5.90 38.48
CA PHE A 272 -15.13 4.84 38.97
C PHE A 272 -14.63 4.28 40.31
N PRO A 273 -15.52 3.78 41.19
CA PRO A 273 -15.12 3.15 42.44
C PRO A 273 -14.12 1.99 42.28
N VAL A 274 -14.20 1.25 41.16
CA VAL A 274 -13.29 0.14 40.83
C VAL A 274 -11.85 0.61 40.52
N GLU A 275 -11.64 1.88 40.17
CA GLU A 275 -10.36 2.46 39.73
C GLU A 275 -9.46 3.01 40.87
N LYS A 276 -9.67 2.55 42.12
CA LYS A 276 -9.03 3.00 43.38
C LYS A 276 -7.91 4.06 43.26
#